data_AF-T1C2X2-F1
#
_entry.id   AF-T1C2X2-F1
#
_cell.length_a   1.000
_cell.length_b   1.000
_cell.length_c   1.000
_cell.angle_alpha   90.00
_cell.angle_beta   90.00
_cell.angle_gamma   90.00
#
_symmetry.space_group_name_H-M   'P 1'
#
loop_
_entity.id
_entity.type
_entity.pdbx_description
1 polymer ?
#
loop_
_entity_poly.entity_id
_entity_poly.type
_entity_poly.pdbx_seq_one_letter_code
_entity_poly.pdbx_strand_id
1 'polypeptide(L)'
;TQAWGERDIVFLARVRENIRVEVVERLPDGSAIVDVPVRDEQNKKQRLRLREIQAQGVAVNGKTFTLRLWTSLLDSERFAAEDLARRYIERWEHELYYRELKLDVRSARVLASHAPDTALQEIAALVLASAVIARIRVEAGAQLQVPPRRMSFSQLMQSTEELWNACRLAGELLTPQLLDRMWKQYLDDVRSWAVLPERRSRSCPRALRQPVSKWPRKVDQPSHTGKVTLELVHV
;
A
#
# COMPACT_ATOMS: atom_id res chain seq x y z
N THR A 1 -9.62 -5.20 30.53
CA THR A 1 -9.53 -4.49 29.23
C THR A 1 -8.17 -3.85 29.16
N GLN A 2 -7.14 -4.63 28.81
CA GLN A 2 -5.78 -4.11 28.67
C GLN A 2 -5.76 -3.17 27.47
N ALA A 3 -5.41 -1.92 27.73
CA ALA A 3 -5.18 -0.91 26.73
C ALA A 3 -4.11 -1.40 25.74
N TRP A 4 -4.24 -0.95 24.49
CA TRP A 4 -3.43 -1.29 23.33
C TRP A 4 -1.95 -0.79 23.42
N GLY A 5 -1.34 -0.81 24.62
CA GLY A 5 -0.19 0.02 25.01
C GLY A 5 1.13 -0.70 25.34
N GLU A 6 1.35 -1.94 24.88
CA GLU A 6 2.63 -2.65 25.03
C GLU A 6 3.04 -3.37 23.75
N ARG A 7 3.06 -2.65 22.62
CA ARG A 7 3.75 -3.13 21.42
C ARG A 7 4.79 -2.10 21.04
N ASP A 8 5.98 -2.56 20.65
CA ASP A 8 6.93 -1.77 19.86
C ASP A 8 6.24 -1.39 18.55
N ILE A 9 5.44 -0.32 18.58
CA ILE A 9 4.72 0.16 17.40
C ILE A 9 5.75 0.80 16.49
N VAL A 10 6.13 0.05 15.47
CA VAL A 10 6.89 0.56 14.34
C VAL A 10 5.95 1.35 13.44
N PHE A 11 6.26 2.63 13.22
CA PHE A 11 5.47 3.46 12.32
C PHE A 11 6.35 4.34 11.44
N LEU A 12 5.77 4.76 10.31
CA LEU A 12 6.31 5.80 9.43
C LEU A 12 5.14 6.66 8.97
N ALA A 13 5.11 7.91 9.42
CA ALA A 13 3.97 8.79 9.22
C ALA A 13 4.40 10.13 8.64
N ARG A 14 3.66 10.63 7.64
CA ARG A 14 3.82 12.01 7.19
C ARG A 14 3.21 12.95 8.22
N VAL A 15 3.97 13.98 8.55
CA VAL A 15 3.57 15.01 9.51
C VAL A 15 3.47 16.36 8.84
N ARG A 16 2.78 17.29 9.51
CA ARG A 16 2.62 18.66 9.01
C ARG A 16 3.91 19.42 9.23
N GLU A 17 4.26 20.28 8.27
CA GLU A 17 5.48 21.10 8.32
C GLU A 17 5.52 22.07 9.50
N ASN A 18 4.37 22.51 9.99
CA ASN A 18 4.27 23.52 11.05
C ASN A 18 4.40 22.97 12.48
N ILE A 19 4.61 21.66 12.67
CA ILE A 19 4.80 21.10 14.01
C ILE A 19 6.23 21.37 14.49
N ARG A 20 6.37 22.09 15.59
CA ARG A 20 7.68 22.41 16.18
C ARG A 20 8.23 21.18 16.90
N VAL A 21 9.52 20.94 16.73
CA VAL A 21 10.28 19.87 17.36
C VAL A 21 11.61 20.41 17.85
N GLU A 22 12.22 19.71 18.79
CA GLU A 22 13.57 19.98 19.24
C GLU A 22 14.50 18.92 18.66
N VAL A 23 15.51 19.33 17.89
CA VAL A 23 16.51 18.42 17.33
C VAL A 23 17.46 18.03 18.44
N VAL A 24 17.53 16.73 18.71
CA VAL A 24 18.44 16.14 19.72
C VAL A 24 19.76 15.78 19.06
N GLU A 25 19.71 15.17 17.88
CA GLU A 25 20.90 14.68 17.17
C GLU A 25 20.65 14.68 15.66
N ARG A 26 21.69 15.02 14.88
CA ARG A 26 21.68 14.91 13.41
C ARG A 26 22.43 13.65 13.01
N LEU A 27 21.80 12.84 12.15
CA LEU A 27 22.34 11.55 11.73
C LEU A 27 23.07 11.68 10.38
N PRO A 28 24.05 10.80 10.10
CA PRO A 28 24.86 10.87 8.88
C PRO A 28 24.06 10.76 7.57
N ASP A 29 22.90 10.11 7.60
CA ASP A 29 22.04 9.94 6.42
C ASP A 29 21.08 11.11 6.16
N GLY A 30 21.30 12.25 6.83
CA GLY A 30 20.55 13.51 6.64
C GLY A 30 19.25 13.60 7.44
N SER A 31 18.87 12.53 8.15
CA SER A 31 17.76 12.56 9.11
C SER A 31 18.21 13.08 10.48
N ALA A 32 17.26 13.29 11.39
CA ALA A 32 17.55 13.77 12.74
C ALA A 32 16.73 13.04 13.80
N ILE A 33 17.31 12.77 14.96
CA ILE A 33 16.56 12.42 16.16
C ILE A 33 15.96 13.70 16.73
N VAL A 34 14.64 13.67 16.91
CA VAL A 34 13.86 14.81 17.39
C VAL A 34 13.03 14.40 18.59
N ASP A 35 12.87 15.32 19.53
CA ASP A 35 11.90 15.21 20.60
C ASP A 35 10.67 16.06 20.26
N VAL A 36 9.51 15.41 20.32
CA VAL A 36 8.22 16.02 20.02
C VAL A 36 7.43 16.23 21.31
N PRO A 37 6.98 17.46 21.62
CA PRO A 37 6.10 17.68 22.76
C PRO A 37 4.73 17.06 22.48
N VAL A 38 4.34 16.11 23.30
CA VAL A 38 3.03 15.45 23.25
C VAL A 38 2.32 15.60 24.58
N ARG A 39 1.01 15.33 24.58
CA ARG A 39 0.22 15.24 25.81
C ARG A 39 -0.35 13.84 25.90
N ASP A 40 -0.26 13.25 27.09
CA ASP A 40 -0.87 11.95 27.36
C ASP A 40 -2.40 12.06 27.52
N GLU A 41 -3.05 10.92 27.75
CA GLU A 41 -4.50 10.84 28.00
C GLU A 41 -4.94 11.65 29.23
N GLN A 42 -4.03 11.91 30.16
CA GLN A 42 -4.22 12.69 31.38
C GLN A 42 -3.83 14.17 31.21
N ASN A 43 -3.59 14.61 29.97
CA ASN A 43 -3.22 15.97 29.59
C ASN A 43 -1.86 16.45 30.17
N LYS A 44 -0.99 15.55 30.64
CA LYS A 44 0.35 15.88 31.13
C LYS A 44 1.31 16.06 29.96
N LYS A 45 2.24 17.00 30.08
CA LYS A 45 3.28 17.23 29.07
C LYS A 45 4.27 16.06 29.10
N GLN A 46 4.50 15.46 27.94
CA GLN A 46 5.52 14.45 27.72
C GLN A 46 6.32 14.78 26.46
N ARG A 47 7.46 14.11 26.30
CA ARG A 47 8.29 14.23 25.09
C ARG A 47 8.41 12.87 24.47
N LEU A 48 8.08 12.78 23.19
CA LEU A 48 8.23 11.57 22.40
C LEU A 48 9.46 11.70 21.52
N ARG A 49 10.45 10.82 21.73
CA ARG A 49 11.65 10.75 20.90
C ARG A 49 11.36 9.99 19.62
N LEU A 50 11.58 10.63 18.49
CA LEU A 50 11.33 10.11 17.15
C LEU A 50 12.51 10.41 16.25
N ARG A 51 12.49 9.83 15.06
CA ARG A 51 13.38 10.22 13.98
C ARG A 51 12.60 10.95 12.90
N GLU A 52 13.11 12.10 12.50
CA GLU A 52 12.57 12.95 11.45
C GLU A 52 13.37 12.82 10.17
N ILE A 53 12.65 12.61 9.05
CA ILE A 53 13.22 12.58 7.71
C ILE A 53 12.52 13.67 6.90
N GLN A 54 13.31 14.54 6.27
CA GLN A 54 12.80 15.54 5.34
C GLN A 54 13.33 15.26 3.94
N ALA A 55 12.45 15.38 2.94
CA ALA A 55 12.81 15.26 1.53
C ALA A 55 12.06 16.29 0.70
N GLN A 56 12.70 16.84 -0.32
CA GLN A 56 12.05 17.56 -1.41
C GLN A 56 11.72 16.58 -2.52
N GLY A 57 10.47 16.59 -2.96
CA GLY A 57 10.00 15.73 -4.03
C GLY A 57 9.52 16.51 -5.24
N VAL A 58 9.75 15.98 -6.43
CA VAL A 58 9.10 16.46 -7.66
C VAL A 58 8.05 15.43 -8.06
N ALA A 59 6.78 15.84 -8.00
CA ALA A 59 5.68 15.03 -8.45
C ALA A 59 5.73 14.86 -9.97
N VAL A 60 5.07 13.82 -10.48
CA VAL A 60 5.04 13.50 -11.91
C VAL A 60 4.59 14.69 -12.79
N ASN A 61 3.75 15.57 -12.26
CA ASN A 61 3.29 16.79 -12.94
C ASN A 61 4.26 17.98 -12.83
N GLY A 62 5.51 17.75 -12.42
CA GLY A 62 6.53 18.77 -12.21
C GLY A 62 6.34 19.62 -10.95
N LYS A 63 5.27 19.42 -10.17
CA LYS A 63 5.06 20.18 -8.94
C LYS A 63 5.99 19.70 -7.84
N THR A 64 6.71 20.63 -7.23
CA THR A 64 7.52 20.35 -6.04
C THR A 64 6.63 20.17 -4.82
N PHE A 65 7.06 19.34 -3.88
CA PHE A 65 6.43 19.17 -2.58
C PHE A 65 7.46 18.79 -1.52
N THR A 66 7.23 19.25 -0.29
CA THR A 66 8.01 18.80 0.87
C THR A 66 7.37 17.53 1.47
N LEU A 67 8.20 16.55 1.74
CA LEU A 67 7.86 15.34 2.48
C LEU A 67 8.57 15.38 3.83
N ARG A 68 7.80 15.51 4.90
CA ARG A 68 8.29 15.43 6.28
C ARG A 68 7.69 14.19 6.94
N LEU A 69 8.55 13.27 7.36
CA LEU A 69 8.19 11.98 7.95
C LEU A 69 8.71 11.87 9.38
N TRP A 70 7.92 11.24 10.25
CA TRP A 70 8.37 10.75 11.55
C TRP A 70 8.30 9.23 11.63
N THR A 71 9.26 8.63 12.31
CA THR A 71 9.31 7.20 12.56
C THR A 71 9.84 6.88 13.96
N SER A 72 9.40 5.74 14.51
CA SER A 72 10.01 5.11 15.69
C SER A 72 11.28 4.30 15.36
N LEU A 73 11.66 4.17 14.08
CA LEU A 73 12.89 3.51 13.63
C LEU A 73 14.10 4.45 13.78
N LEU A 74 14.72 4.45 14.95
CA LEU A 74 15.79 5.42 15.30
C LEU A 74 17.16 5.07 14.70
N ASP A 75 17.42 3.80 14.38
CA ASP A 75 18.70 3.31 13.87
C ASP A 75 18.88 3.66 12.37
N SER A 76 19.78 4.60 12.07
CA SER A 76 20.07 5.03 10.70
C SER A 76 20.89 4.04 9.88
N GLU A 77 21.70 3.20 10.53
CA GLU A 77 22.51 2.20 9.82
C GLU A 77 21.63 1.05 9.34
N ARG A 78 20.64 0.67 10.17
CA ARG A 78 19.69 -0.39 9.82
C ARG A 78 18.54 0.09 8.94
N PHE A 79 18.09 1.34 9.11
CA PHE A 79 16.94 1.89 8.40
C PHE A 79 17.32 3.23 7.74
N ALA A 80 17.87 3.17 6.53
CA ALA A 80 18.27 4.37 5.80
C ALA A 80 17.09 5.31 5.52
N ALA A 81 17.29 6.62 5.70
CA ALA A 81 16.27 7.64 5.50
C ALA A 81 15.72 7.65 4.07
N GLU A 82 16.59 7.43 3.07
CA GLU A 82 16.19 7.37 1.67
C GLU A 82 15.23 6.21 1.40
N ASP A 83 15.52 5.03 1.94
CA ASP A 83 14.67 3.85 1.79
C ASP A 83 13.32 4.07 2.46
N LEU A 84 13.29 4.62 3.67
CA LEU A 84 12.05 4.96 4.36
C LEU A 84 11.22 5.96 3.54
N ALA A 85 11.85 7.02 3.02
CA ALA A 85 11.17 8.02 2.19
C ALA A 85 10.60 7.40 0.90
N ARG A 86 11.36 6.54 0.23
CA ARG A 86 10.93 5.81 -0.98
C ARG A 86 9.75 4.89 -0.69
N ARG A 87 9.82 4.09 0.39
CA ARG A 87 8.71 3.21 0.82
C ARG A 87 7.46 3.99 1.19
N TYR A 88 7.61 5.19 1.76
CA TYR A 88 6.47 6.04 2.05
C TYR A 88 5.72 6.48 0.79
N ILE A 89 6.42 6.76 -0.31
CA ILE A 89 5.77 7.11 -1.59
C ILE A 89 5.00 5.90 -2.16
N GLU A 90 5.53 4.69 -2.00
CA GLU A 90 4.84 3.45 -2.38
C GLU A 90 3.62 3.14 -1.50
N ARG A 91 3.41 3.85 -0.38
CA ARG A 91 2.23 3.64 0.50
C ARG A 91 0.90 3.81 -0.23
N TRP A 92 0.84 4.62 -1.30
CA TRP A 92 -0.36 4.74 -2.14
C TRP A 92 -0.80 3.41 -2.76
N GLU A 93 0.10 2.42 -2.89
CA GLU A 93 -0.26 1.08 -3.33
C GLU A 93 -1.29 0.41 -2.42
N HIS A 94 -1.35 0.77 -1.13
CA HIS A 94 -2.38 0.24 -0.23
C HIS A 94 -3.79 0.71 -0.61
N GLU A 95 -3.94 1.88 -1.25
CA GLU A 95 -5.25 2.32 -1.75
C GLU A 95 -5.70 1.46 -2.93
N LEU A 96 -4.77 0.99 -3.77
CA LEU A 96 -5.09 0.02 -4.82
C LEU A 96 -5.52 -1.31 -4.22
N TYR A 97 -4.85 -1.80 -3.18
CA TYR A 97 -5.29 -2.99 -2.46
C TYR A 97 -6.72 -2.84 -1.92
N TYR A 98 -7.05 -1.70 -1.29
CA TYR A 98 -8.43 -1.47 -0.83
C TYR A 98 -9.43 -1.37 -1.99
N ARG A 99 -9.02 -0.87 -3.15
CA ARG A 99 -9.85 -0.89 -4.36
C ARG A 99 -10.08 -2.34 -4.82
N GLU A 100 -9.04 -3.14 -4.91
CA GLU A 100 -9.12 -4.57 -5.28
C GLU A 100 -10.06 -5.31 -4.31
N LEU A 101 -9.88 -5.12 -3.00
CA LEU A 101 -10.74 -5.73 -1.98
C LEU A 101 -12.21 -5.32 -2.12
N LYS A 102 -12.48 -4.03 -2.39
CA LYS A 102 -13.84 -3.49 -2.43
C LYS A 102 -14.57 -3.70 -3.75
N LEU A 103 -13.84 -3.77 -4.87
CA LEU A 103 -14.42 -3.83 -6.22
C LEU A 103 -14.26 -5.19 -6.87
N ASP A 104 -13.14 -5.88 -6.63
CA ASP A 104 -12.80 -7.12 -7.34
C ASP A 104 -13.11 -8.34 -6.46
N VAL A 105 -12.74 -8.34 -5.17
CA VAL A 105 -13.03 -9.49 -4.27
C VAL A 105 -14.47 -9.48 -3.77
N ARG A 106 -14.99 -8.29 -3.45
CA ARG A 106 -16.32 -8.17 -2.85
C ARG A 106 -17.40 -8.22 -3.93
N SER A 107 -18.26 -9.23 -3.84
CA SER A 107 -19.35 -9.45 -4.79
C SER A 107 -20.54 -8.49 -4.63
N ALA A 108 -20.65 -7.76 -3.51
CA ALA A 108 -21.77 -6.88 -3.22
C ALA A 108 -21.35 -5.54 -2.59
N ARG A 109 -22.21 -4.51 -2.69
CA ARG A 109 -21.94 -3.18 -2.13
C ARG A 109 -21.92 -3.14 -0.60
N VAL A 110 -22.69 -4.02 0.06
CA VAL A 110 -22.81 -4.15 1.52
C VAL A 110 -22.47 -5.58 1.95
N LEU A 111 -22.14 -5.76 3.23
CA LEU A 111 -21.93 -7.09 3.81
C LEU A 111 -23.29 -7.77 3.91
N ALA A 112 -23.34 -9.08 3.74
CA ALA A 112 -24.59 -9.84 3.86
C ALA A 112 -24.97 -10.09 5.33
N SER A 113 -24.00 -9.90 6.23
CA SER A 113 -24.13 -10.09 7.67
C SER A 113 -24.97 -9.03 8.35
N HIS A 114 -25.85 -9.50 9.25
CA HIS A 114 -26.72 -8.65 10.07
C HIS A 114 -26.24 -8.54 11.54
N ALA A 115 -25.15 -9.24 11.91
CA ALA A 115 -24.54 -9.19 13.24
C ALA A 115 -23.06 -8.79 13.16
N PRO A 116 -22.50 -8.10 14.18
CA PRO A 116 -21.10 -7.67 14.18
C PRO A 116 -20.10 -8.83 14.01
N ASP A 117 -20.33 -9.95 14.68
CA ASP A 117 -19.41 -11.09 14.65
C ASP A 117 -19.35 -11.76 13.28
N THR A 118 -20.51 -11.95 12.62
CA THR A 118 -20.55 -12.50 11.26
C THR A 118 -20.01 -11.50 10.23
N ALA A 119 -20.19 -10.19 10.47
CA ALA A 119 -19.58 -9.16 9.64
C ALA A 119 -18.04 -9.19 9.72
N LEU A 120 -17.46 -9.44 10.90
CA LEU A 120 -16.03 -9.66 11.06
C LEU A 120 -15.56 -10.91 10.30
N GLN A 121 -16.33 -12.00 10.33
CA GLN A 121 -16.03 -13.22 9.57
C GLN A 121 -16.04 -12.96 8.06
N GLU A 122 -17.03 -12.22 7.53
CA GLU A 122 -17.05 -11.83 6.12
C GLU A 122 -15.82 -10.99 5.74
N ILE A 123 -15.45 -10.02 6.56
CA ILE A 123 -14.25 -9.21 6.34
C ILE A 123 -13.00 -10.09 6.34
N ALA A 124 -12.89 -11.02 7.29
CA ALA A 124 -11.77 -11.97 7.35
C ALA A 124 -11.71 -12.85 6.10
N ALA A 125 -12.85 -13.34 5.61
CA ALA A 125 -12.94 -14.13 4.38
C ALA A 125 -12.49 -13.32 3.15
N LEU A 126 -12.88 -12.05 3.04
CA LEU A 126 -12.41 -11.16 1.96
C LEU A 126 -10.90 -10.96 2.00
N VAL A 127 -10.32 -10.75 3.19
CA VAL A 127 -8.87 -10.61 3.37
C VAL A 127 -8.16 -11.90 2.98
N LEU A 128 -8.67 -13.06 3.41
CA LEU A 128 -8.11 -14.37 3.05
C LEU A 128 -8.15 -14.62 1.55
N ALA A 129 -9.29 -14.38 0.89
CA ALA A 129 -9.40 -14.50 -0.57
C ALA A 129 -8.37 -13.61 -1.28
N SER A 130 -8.22 -12.35 -0.84
CA SER A 130 -7.22 -11.45 -1.40
C SER A 130 -5.78 -11.93 -1.18
N ALA A 131 -5.49 -12.55 -0.04
CA ALA A 131 -4.18 -13.11 0.27
C ALA A 131 -3.85 -14.33 -0.59
N VAL A 132 -4.84 -15.18 -0.89
CA VAL A 132 -4.68 -16.30 -1.84
C VAL A 132 -4.25 -15.75 -3.20
N ILE A 133 -5.02 -14.82 -3.78
CA ILE A 133 -4.67 -14.24 -5.08
C ILE A 133 -3.31 -13.52 -5.05
N ALA A 134 -2.97 -12.84 -3.95
CA ALA A 134 -1.66 -12.23 -3.79
C ALA A 134 -0.51 -13.25 -3.85
N ARG A 135 -0.68 -14.45 -3.28
CA ARG A 135 0.31 -15.54 -3.41
C ARG A 135 0.43 -16.03 -4.85
N ILE A 136 -0.69 -16.19 -5.54
CA ILE A 136 -0.71 -16.59 -6.96
C ILE A 136 0.03 -15.55 -7.82
N ARG A 137 -0.19 -14.25 -7.57
CA ARG A 137 0.53 -13.15 -8.23
C ARG A 137 2.05 -13.26 -8.05
N VAL A 138 2.50 -13.56 -6.83
CA VAL A 138 3.92 -13.73 -6.52
C VAL A 138 4.51 -14.90 -7.31
N GLU A 139 3.84 -16.05 -7.29
CA GLU A 139 4.31 -17.26 -7.95
C GLU A 139 4.30 -17.16 -9.48
N ALA A 140 3.23 -16.59 -10.05
CA ALA A 140 3.12 -16.37 -11.48
C ALA A 140 4.15 -15.34 -11.97
N GLY A 141 4.35 -14.25 -11.22
CA GLY A 141 5.29 -13.19 -11.57
C GLY A 141 6.77 -13.54 -11.37
N ALA A 142 7.09 -14.48 -10.48
CA ALA A 142 8.47 -14.85 -10.15
C ALA A 142 9.29 -15.31 -11.38
N GLN A 143 8.72 -16.18 -12.22
CA GLN A 143 9.41 -16.68 -13.42
C GLN A 143 9.61 -15.59 -14.49
N LEU A 144 8.69 -14.63 -14.57
CA LEU A 144 8.77 -13.52 -15.51
C LEU A 144 9.64 -12.36 -14.99
N GLN A 145 10.16 -12.45 -13.76
CA GLN A 145 10.83 -11.35 -13.06
C GLN A 145 10.00 -10.05 -13.02
N VAL A 146 8.68 -10.17 -13.06
CA VAL A 146 7.77 -9.02 -12.94
C VAL A 146 7.30 -8.86 -11.50
N PRO A 147 7.19 -7.62 -10.97
CA PRO A 147 6.65 -7.40 -9.64
C PRO A 147 5.23 -7.98 -9.50
N PRO A 148 4.83 -8.55 -8.34
CA PRO A 148 3.50 -9.18 -8.18
C PRO A 148 2.33 -8.24 -8.52
N ARG A 149 2.49 -6.94 -8.25
CA ARG A 149 1.53 -5.87 -8.60
C ARG A 149 1.29 -5.67 -10.10
N ARG A 150 2.15 -6.23 -10.95
CA ARG A 150 2.01 -6.24 -12.41
C ARG A 150 1.15 -7.41 -12.91
N MET A 151 0.92 -8.41 -12.08
CA MET A 151 -0.04 -9.47 -12.38
C MET A 151 -1.45 -8.95 -12.04
N SER A 152 -2.38 -9.00 -12.98
CA SER A 152 -3.71 -8.45 -12.84
C SER A 152 -4.54 -9.18 -11.77
N PHE A 153 -5.10 -8.44 -10.79
CA PHE A 153 -5.83 -9.06 -9.68
C PHE A 153 -7.12 -9.69 -10.14
N SER A 154 -7.96 -8.92 -10.83
CA SER A 154 -9.31 -9.32 -11.21
C SER A 154 -9.29 -10.49 -12.20
N GLN A 155 -8.37 -10.43 -13.15
CA GLN A 155 -8.10 -11.49 -14.12
C GLN A 155 -7.69 -12.80 -13.45
N LEU A 156 -6.74 -12.74 -12.50
CA LEU A 156 -6.33 -13.92 -11.73
C LEU A 156 -7.42 -14.41 -10.78
N MET A 157 -8.22 -13.52 -10.18
CA MET A 157 -9.35 -13.91 -9.34
C MET A 157 -10.35 -14.73 -10.16
N GLN A 158 -10.78 -14.20 -11.31
CA GLN A 158 -11.71 -14.87 -12.22
C GLN A 158 -11.18 -16.23 -12.67
N SER A 159 -9.95 -16.32 -13.16
CA SER A 159 -9.39 -17.60 -13.61
C SER A 159 -9.14 -18.59 -12.48
N THR A 160 -8.81 -18.12 -11.28
CA THR A 160 -8.68 -18.96 -10.08
C THR A 160 -10.03 -19.52 -9.66
N GLU A 161 -11.11 -18.73 -9.72
CA GLU A 161 -12.47 -19.20 -9.46
C GLU A 161 -12.90 -20.27 -10.46
N GLU A 162 -12.57 -20.11 -11.74
CA GLU A 162 -12.82 -21.11 -12.78
C GLU A 162 -12.07 -22.42 -12.50
N LEU A 163 -10.78 -22.35 -12.18
CA LEU A 163 -9.98 -23.50 -11.79
C LEU A 163 -10.54 -24.18 -10.53
N TRP A 164 -10.91 -23.40 -9.52
CA TRP A 164 -11.51 -23.91 -8.30
C TRP A 164 -12.80 -24.68 -8.57
N ASN A 165 -13.67 -24.14 -9.42
CA ASN A 165 -14.92 -24.78 -9.81
C ASN A 165 -14.67 -26.08 -10.60
N ALA A 166 -13.70 -26.09 -11.52
CA ALA A 166 -13.30 -27.30 -12.22
C ALA A 166 -12.78 -28.36 -11.24
N CYS A 167 -11.94 -27.97 -10.27
CA CYS A 167 -11.44 -28.88 -9.25
C CYS A 167 -12.58 -29.43 -8.37
N ARG A 168 -13.51 -28.56 -7.96
CA ARG A 168 -14.67 -28.95 -7.16
C ARG A 168 -15.58 -29.95 -7.89
N LEU A 169 -15.76 -29.78 -9.20
CA LEU A 169 -16.58 -30.69 -10.02
C LEU A 169 -15.90 -32.04 -10.26
N ALA A 170 -14.59 -32.04 -10.51
CA ALA A 170 -13.84 -33.28 -10.71
C ALA A 170 -13.71 -34.09 -9.40
N GLY A 171 -13.67 -33.44 -8.24
CA GLY A 171 -13.75 -34.09 -6.93
C GLY A 171 -12.67 -35.18 -6.76
N GLU A 172 -13.09 -36.39 -6.41
CA GLU A 172 -12.19 -37.53 -6.16
C GLU A 172 -11.42 -38.00 -7.40
N LEU A 173 -11.81 -37.57 -8.61
CA LEU A 173 -11.06 -37.88 -9.84
C LEU A 173 -9.69 -37.18 -9.88
N LEU A 174 -9.48 -36.15 -9.06
CA LEU A 174 -8.23 -35.40 -9.01
C LEU A 174 -7.22 -36.07 -8.09
N THR A 175 -6.24 -36.73 -8.70
CA THR A 175 -5.05 -37.18 -7.97
C THR A 175 -4.14 -35.99 -7.64
N PRO A 176 -3.32 -36.05 -6.58
CA PRO A 176 -2.35 -35.01 -6.26
C PRO A 176 -1.41 -34.67 -7.42
N GLN A 177 -1.03 -35.66 -8.22
CA GLN A 177 -0.17 -35.48 -9.39
C GLN A 177 -0.89 -34.77 -10.54
N LEU A 178 -2.21 -34.99 -10.69
CA LEU A 178 -3.01 -34.26 -11.66
C LEU A 178 -3.19 -32.80 -11.22
N LEU A 179 -3.46 -32.55 -9.93
CA LEU A 179 -3.56 -31.20 -9.38
C LEU A 179 -2.28 -30.40 -9.58
N ASP A 180 -1.11 -30.99 -9.30
CA ASP A 180 0.18 -30.32 -9.51
C ASP A 180 0.41 -29.97 -11.00
N ARG A 181 0.05 -30.87 -11.92
CA ARG A 181 0.13 -30.60 -13.37
C ARG A 181 -0.83 -29.50 -13.80
N MET A 182 -2.07 -29.53 -13.33
CA MET A 182 -3.06 -28.49 -13.61
C MET A 182 -2.61 -27.14 -13.06
N TRP A 183 -2.02 -27.11 -11.86
CA TRP A 183 -1.48 -25.89 -11.25
C TRP A 183 -0.34 -25.29 -12.07
N LYS A 184 0.62 -26.12 -12.50
CA LYS A 184 1.72 -25.68 -13.37
C LYS A 184 1.21 -25.12 -14.69
N GLN A 185 0.29 -25.83 -15.33
CA GLN A 185 -0.31 -25.39 -16.59
C GLN A 185 -1.11 -24.09 -16.43
N TYR A 186 -1.85 -23.96 -15.33
CA TYR A 186 -2.56 -22.73 -14.98
C TYR A 186 -1.61 -21.55 -14.84
N LEU A 187 -0.50 -21.73 -14.10
CA LEU A 187 0.51 -20.70 -13.93
C LEU A 187 1.18 -20.31 -15.26
N ASP A 188 1.45 -21.28 -16.13
CA ASP A 188 1.99 -21.02 -17.48
C ASP A 188 1.01 -20.23 -18.34
N ASP A 189 -0.28 -20.56 -18.27
CA ASP A 189 -1.32 -19.86 -19.02
C ASP A 189 -1.48 -18.41 -18.56
N VAL A 190 -1.69 -18.17 -17.27
CA VAL A 190 -1.89 -16.80 -16.73
C VAL A 190 -0.68 -15.89 -16.99
N ARG A 191 0.53 -16.44 -17.09
CA ARG A 191 1.74 -15.67 -17.45
C ARG A 191 1.65 -15.04 -18.83
N SER A 192 0.91 -15.64 -19.76
CA SER A 192 0.78 -15.14 -21.13
C SER A 192 -0.16 -13.93 -21.26
N TRP A 193 -1.16 -13.80 -20.39
CA TRP A 193 -2.24 -12.81 -20.56
C TRP A 193 -2.56 -11.96 -19.32
N ALA A 194 -2.14 -12.36 -18.11
CA ALA A 194 -2.44 -11.61 -16.87
C ALA A 194 -1.39 -10.54 -16.54
N VAL A 195 -0.32 -10.40 -17.34
CA VAL A 195 0.68 -9.35 -17.16
C VAL A 195 0.10 -8.02 -17.65
N LEU A 196 -0.12 -7.07 -16.73
CA LEU A 196 -0.57 -5.74 -17.05
C LEU A 196 0.50 -4.96 -17.83
N PRO A 197 0.12 -4.01 -18.70
CA PRO A 197 1.07 -3.09 -19.33
C PRO A 197 1.74 -2.18 -18.30
N GLU A 198 2.77 -1.43 -18.72
CA GLU A 198 3.43 -0.50 -17.79
C GLU A 198 2.42 0.48 -17.23
N ARG A 199 2.47 0.66 -15.90
CA ARG A 199 1.50 1.52 -15.24
C ARG A 199 1.74 2.92 -15.75
N ARG A 200 0.77 3.42 -16.53
CA ARG A 200 0.73 4.82 -16.93
C ARG A 200 0.83 5.67 -15.67
N SER A 201 1.80 6.57 -15.63
CA SER A 201 1.84 7.53 -14.54
C SER A 201 0.56 8.37 -14.60
N ARG A 202 -0.10 8.51 -13.45
CA ARG A 202 -1.35 9.27 -13.35
C ARG A 202 -1.10 10.52 -12.54
N SER A 203 -1.26 11.67 -13.18
CA SER A 203 -1.46 12.94 -12.49
C SER A 203 -2.96 13.18 -12.35
N CYS A 204 -3.49 13.08 -11.14
CA CYS A 204 -4.85 13.52 -10.84
C CYS A 204 -4.77 14.96 -10.33
N PRO A 205 -4.96 16.00 -11.18
CA PRO A 205 -4.98 17.37 -10.69
C PRO A 205 -6.06 17.50 -9.61
N ARG A 206 -5.73 18.19 -8.52
CA ARG A 206 -6.63 18.42 -7.38
C ARG A 206 -7.64 19.52 -7.74
N ALA A 207 -8.53 19.19 -8.67
CA ALA A 207 -9.49 20.08 -9.32
C ALA A 207 -10.84 19.39 -9.46
N LEU A 208 -11.94 20.16 -9.43
CA LEU A 208 -13.31 19.65 -9.50
C LEU A 208 -13.92 19.95 -10.87
N ARG A 209 -14.70 19.03 -11.46
CA ARG A 209 -15.40 19.29 -12.74
C ARG A 209 -16.37 20.47 -12.64
N GLN A 210 -17.06 20.61 -11.51
CA GLN A 210 -17.95 21.71 -11.20
C GLN A 210 -17.61 22.24 -9.80
N PRO A 211 -16.66 23.18 -9.67
CA PRO A 211 -16.28 23.71 -8.37
C PRO A 211 -17.38 24.63 -7.81
N VAL A 212 -17.72 24.46 -6.54
CA VAL A 212 -18.64 25.31 -5.77
C VAL A 212 -17.91 26.24 -4.78
N SER A 213 -16.57 26.22 -4.79
CA SER A 213 -15.70 27.02 -3.90
C SER A 213 -14.34 27.27 -4.57
N LYS A 214 -13.31 27.71 -3.82
CA LYS A 214 -11.96 28.07 -4.31
C LYS A 214 -11.16 26.93 -4.99
N TRP A 215 -11.76 25.77 -5.24
CA TRP A 215 -11.10 24.68 -5.96
C TRP A 215 -11.05 24.99 -7.47
N PRO A 216 -9.89 24.77 -8.13
CA PRO A 216 -9.78 24.99 -9.57
C PRO A 216 -10.75 24.08 -10.35
N ARG A 217 -11.34 24.62 -11.41
CA ARG A 217 -12.17 23.83 -12.34
C ARG A 217 -11.29 22.87 -13.12
N LYS A 218 -11.72 21.61 -13.21
CA LYS A 218 -11.08 20.58 -14.01
C LYS A 218 -11.49 20.76 -15.47
N VAL A 219 -10.68 21.50 -16.23
CA VAL A 219 -10.84 21.72 -17.67
C VAL A 219 -10.31 20.51 -18.44
N ASP A 220 -9.09 20.08 -18.11
CA ASP A 220 -8.42 18.95 -18.76
C ASP A 220 -8.09 17.81 -17.78
N GLN A 221 -7.75 16.64 -18.35
CA GLN A 221 -7.09 15.53 -17.64
C GLN A 221 -5.65 15.38 -18.13
N PRO A 222 -4.74 16.32 -17.77
CA PRO A 222 -3.34 16.15 -18.11
C PRO A 222 -2.84 14.85 -17.49
N SER A 223 -2.26 13.97 -18.31
CA SER A 223 -1.51 12.81 -17.88
C SER A 223 -0.03 13.12 -18.02
N HIS A 224 0.66 13.23 -16.90
CA HIS A 224 2.10 13.35 -16.88
C HIS A 224 2.72 11.97 -16.67
N THR A 225 3.79 11.66 -17.41
CA THR A 225 4.56 10.41 -17.31
C THR A 225 5.94 10.69 -16.73
N GLY A 226 6.34 9.91 -15.72
CA GLY A 226 7.61 10.11 -15.02
C GLY A 226 7.67 9.43 -13.66
N LYS A 227 8.86 9.45 -13.06
CA LYS A 227 9.10 8.98 -11.69
C LYS A 227 9.00 10.17 -10.73
N VAL A 228 8.47 9.92 -9.53
CA VAL A 228 8.63 10.87 -8.43
C VAL A 228 10.09 10.82 -8.01
N THR A 229 10.78 11.95 -8.08
CA THR A 229 12.13 12.08 -7.52
C THR A 229 12.02 12.58 -6.09
N LEU A 230 12.94 12.13 -5.23
CA LEU A 230 13.07 12.58 -3.86
C LEU A 230 14.54 12.88 -3.61
N GLU A 231 14.80 14.03 -3.00
CA GLU A 231 16.12 14.42 -2.52
C GLU A 231 16.01 14.70 -1.04
N LEU A 232 16.84 14.05 -0.22
CA LEU A 232 16.85 14.27 1.21
C LEU A 232 17.33 15.69 1.50
N VAL A 233 16.62 16.36 2.40
CA VAL A 233 17.04 17.64 2.97
C VAL A 233 17.71 17.33 4.29
N HIS A 234 18.99 17.65 4.40
CA HIS A 234 19.72 17.52 5.66
C HIS A 234 19.07 18.41 6.72
N VAL A 235 18.49 17.77 7.74
CA VAL A 235 17.78 18.43 8.87
C VAL A 235 18.76 18.86 9.93
#